data_AF-A0A2N7JGS5-F1
#
_entry.id   AF-A0A2N7JGS5-F1
#
_cell.length_a   1.000
_cell.length_b   1.000
_cell.length_c   1.000
_cell.angle_alpha   90.00
_cell.angle_beta   90.00
_cell.angle_gamma   90.00
#
_symmetry.space_group_name_H-M   'P 1'
#
loop_
_entity.id
_entity.type
_entity.pdbx_description
1 polymer ?
#
loop_
_entity_poly.entity_id
_entity_poly.type
_entity_poly.pdbx_seq_one_letter_code
_entity_poly.pdbx_strand_id
1 'polypeptide(L)'
;MNPRRKKRLGIVLAIFFGISATVGLMVYALNQNMDLFYTPTELVNGKDGKKPEVGQRLRIGGMVVVGSVSRDNESLRVSFDLKDVGPKVTILYDGILPDLFREGQGIVAQGVLKDATTIEAFEVLAKHDEEYMPSEVAEAMKKTHEPLQYTTEQKEGSVQ
;
A
#
# COMPACT_ATOMS: atom_id res chain seq x y z
N MET A 1 33.40 36.98 -33.80
CA MET A 1 33.30 35.85 -32.86
C MET A 1 34.31 34.78 -33.26
N ASN A 2 35.35 34.53 -32.43
CA ASN A 2 36.52 33.71 -32.80
C ASN A 2 36.10 32.26 -33.15
N PRO A 3 36.43 31.72 -34.34
CA PRO A 3 35.96 30.41 -34.81
C PRO A 3 36.32 29.25 -33.87
N ARG A 4 37.43 29.36 -33.13
CA ARG A 4 37.81 28.38 -32.09
C ARG A 4 36.84 28.36 -30.90
N ARG A 5 36.32 29.54 -30.50
CA ARG A 5 35.33 29.65 -29.42
C ARG A 5 33.97 29.09 -29.85
N LYS A 6 33.57 29.26 -31.11
CA LYS A 6 32.34 28.66 -31.65
C LYS A 6 32.39 27.13 -31.64
N LYS A 7 33.52 26.52 -32.05
CA LYS A 7 33.70 25.06 -31.99
C LYS A 7 33.65 24.54 -30.55
N ARG A 8 34.34 25.20 -29.61
CA ARG A 8 34.32 24.81 -28.19
C ARG A 8 32.91 24.93 -27.58
N LEU A 9 32.16 25.99 -27.92
CA LEU A 9 30.79 26.16 -27.47
C LEU A 9 29.86 25.06 -28.01
N GLY A 10 30.00 24.70 -29.29
CA GLY A 10 29.24 23.59 -29.88
C GLY A 10 29.49 22.25 -29.17
N ILE A 11 30.74 21.95 -28.84
CA ILE A 11 31.11 20.74 -28.08
C ILE A 11 30.49 20.76 -26.67
N VAL A 12 30.58 21.89 -25.97
CA VAL A 12 29.99 22.03 -24.61
C VAL A 12 28.48 21.85 -24.65
N LEU A 13 27.79 22.45 -25.61
CA LEU A 13 26.33 22.29 -25.76
C LEU A 13 25.94 20.86 -26.11
N ALA A 14 26.70 20.18 -26.97
CA ALA A 14 26.46 18.78 -27.31
C ALA A 14 26.62 17.86 -26.09
N ILE A 15 27.68 18.08 -25.28
CA ILE A 15 27.88 17.33 -24.03
C ILE A 15 26.73 17.61 -23.06
N PHE A 16 26.35 18.88 -22.89
CA PHE A 16 25.26 19.25 -22.00
C PHE A 16 23.94 18.56 -22.41
N PHE A 17 23.57 18.64 -23.70
CA PHE A 17 22.38 17.94 -24.21
C PHE A 17 22.47 16.43 -24.03
N GLY A 18 23.63 15.82 -24.26
CA GLY A 18 23.84 14.39 -24.05
C GLY A 18 23.61 13.98 -22.59
N ILE A 19 24.13 14.75 -21.64
CA ILE A 19 23.92 14.51 -20.21
C ILE A 19 22.45 14.70 -19.85
N SER A 20 21.83 15.81 -20.27
CA SER A 20 20.41 16.09 -20.00
C SER A 20 19.49 15.01 -20.55
N ALA A 21 19.74 14.51 -21.77
CA ALA A 21 18.96 13.42 -22.35
C ALA A 21 19.13 12.12 -21.55
N THR A 22 20.35 11.80 -21.14
CA THR A 22 20.64 10.61 -20.34
C THR A 22 19.93 10.66 -18.99
N VAL A 23 20.03 11.79 -18.27
CA VAL A 23 19.34 11.99 -16.98
C VAL A 23 17.82 11.95 -17.17
N GLY A 24 17.29 12.58 -18.24
CA GLY A 24 15.86 12.58 -18.54
C GLY A 24 15.31 11.17 -18.78
N LEU A 25 16.01 10.36 -19.58
CA LEU A 25 15.64 8.96 -19.81
C LEU A 25 15.73 8.12 -18.54
N MET A 26 16.72 8.38 -17.69
CA MET A 26 16.88 7.68 -16.41
C MET A 26 15.71 7.97 -15.45
N VAL A 27 15.32 9.24 -15.29
CA VAL A 27 14.16 9.64 -14.46
C VAL A 27 12.86 9.07 -15.02
N TYR A 28 12.70 9.07 -16.35
CA TYR A 28 11.53 8.48 -17.00
C TYR A 28 11.40 6.98 -16.69
N ALA A 29 12.48 6.21 -16.84
CA ALA A 29 12.49 4.78 -16.55
C ALA A 29 12.22 4.48 -15.06
N LEU A 30 12.75 5.28 -14.14
CA LEU A 30 12.49 5.13 -12.71
C LEU A 30 11.02 5.33 -12.35
N ASN A 31 10.36 6.33 -12.94
CA ASN A 31 8.94 6.60 -12.70
C ASN A 31 8.02 5.48 -13.22
N GLN A 32 8.44 4.72 -14.25
CA GLN A 32 7.64 3.61 -14.78
C GLN A 32 7.67 2.35 -13.90
N ASN A 33 8.71 2.17 -13.08
CA ASN A 33 8.90 0.96 -12.26
C ASN A 33 8.49 1.15 -10.80
N MET A 34 7.65 2.14 -10.50
CA MET A 34 7.28 2.48 -9.14
C MET A 34 5.94 1.84 -8.76
N ASP A 35 5.93 1.01 -7.71
CA ASP A 35 4.71 0.42 -7.14
C ASP A 35 3.90 1.48 -6.38
N LEU A 36 3.14 2.28 -7.11
CA LEU A 36 2.32 3.35 -6.54
C LEU A 36 1.18 2.77 -5.67
N PHE A 37 0.95 3.40 -4.52
CA PHE A 37 -0.15 3.04 -3.62
C PHE A 37 -1.43 3.82 -3.94
N TYR A 38 -2.53 3.08 -4.07
CA TYR A 38 -3.89 3.58 -4.34
C TYR A 38 -4.90 3.00 -3.35
N THR A 39 -5.94 3.77 -3.06
CA THR A 39 -7.19 3.22 -2.49
C THR A 39 -8.17 2.85 -3.60
N PRO A 40 -9.17 1.98 -3.37
CA PRO A 40 -10.23 1.70 -4.35
C PRO A 40 -10.89 2.96 -4.91
N THR A 41 -11.11 3.96 -4.06
CA THR A 41 -11.67 5.26 -4.45
C THR A 41 -10.73 6.03 -5.37
N GLU A 42 -9.45 6.11 -5.02
CA GLU A 42 -8.42 6.78 -5.82
C GLU A 42 -8.18 6.10 -7.16
N LEU A 43 -8.27 4.76 -7.22
CA LEU A 43 -8.11 3.99 -8.45
C LEU A 43 -9.16 4.39 -9.51
N VAL A 44 -10.43 4.47 -9.08
CA VAL A 44 -11.56 4.73 -9.99
C VAL A 44 -11.71 6.23 -10.29
N ASN A 45 -11.62 7.07 -9.27
CA ASN A 45 -11.84 8.51 -9.41
C ASN A 45 -10.58 9.26 -9.89
N GLY A 46 -9.40 8.66 -9.74
CA GLY A 46 -8.11 9.26 -10.05
C GLY A 46 -7.49 9.93 -8.82
N LYS A 47 -6.19 9.71 -8.65
CA LYS A 47 -5.36 10.37 -7.63
C LYS A 47 -4.72 11.59 -8.26
N ASP A 48 -4.98 12.78 -7.72
CA ASP A 48 -4.44 14.05 -8.24
C ASP A 48 -4.70 14.26 -9.75
N GLY A 49 -5.88 13.81 -10.21
CA GLY A 49 -6.29 13.90 -11.62
C GLY A 49 -5.61 12.89 -12.57
N LYS A 50 -4.80 11.96 -12.04
CA LYS A 50 -4.15 10.89 -12.81
C LYS A 50 -4.76 9.54 -12.45
N LYS A 51 -5.16 8.79 -13.48
CA LYS A 51 -5.59 7.40 -13.36
C LYS A 51 -4.43 6.47 -13.75
N PRO A 52 -4.26 5.35 -13.05
CA PRO A 52 -3.30 4.34 -13.49
C PRO A 52 -3.70 3.77 -14.84
N GLU A 53 -2.70 3.40 -15.63
CA GLU A 53 -2.90 2.78 -16.94
C GLU A 53 -3.03 1.27 -16.80
N VAL A 54 -3.79 0.65 -17.70
CA VAL A 54 -3.90 -0.81 -17.77
C VAL A 54 -2.52 -1.41 -18.09
N GLY A 55 -2.13 -2.44 -17.35
CA GLY A 55 -0.81 -3.07 -17.39
C GLY A 55 0.20 -2.48 -16.41
N GLN A 56 -0.15 -1.41 -15.68
CA GLN A 56 0.72 -0.83 -14.66
C GLN A 56 0.72 -1.66 -13.38
N ARG A 57 1.90 -1.83 -12.76
CA ARG A 57 2.05 -2.41 -11.42
C ARG A 57 1.67 -1.39 -10.36
N LEU A 58 0.87 -1.80 -9.38
CA LEU A 58 0.42 -0.93 -8.30
C LEU A 58 0.14 -1.72 -7.02
N ARG A 59 0.08 -0.98 -5.91
CA ARG A 59 -0.38 -1.48 -4.61
C ARG A 59 -1.75 -0.87 -4.33
N ILE A 60 -2.69 -1.69 -3.93
CA ILE A 60 -4.03 -1.25 -3.54
C ILE A 60 -4.31 -1.63 -2.10
N GLY A 61 -4.72 -0.65 -1.29
CA GLY A 61 -5.12 -0.88 0.10
C GLY A 61 -6.61 -0.60 0.30
N GLY A 62 -7.32 -1.53 0.92
CA GLY A 62 -8.76 -1.39 1.19
C GLY A 62 -9.28 -2.45 2.16
N MET A 63 -10.55 -2.35 2.52
CA MET A 63 -11.23 -3.35 3.33
C MET A 63 -11.87 -4.42 2.44
N VAL A 64 -11.73 -5.68 2.84
CA VAL A 64 -12.38 -6.81 2.15
C VAL A 64 -13.88 -6.77 2.42
N VAL A 65 -14.69 -6.81 1.37
CA VAL A 65 -16.15 -6.85 1.49
C VAL A 65 -16.60 -8.22 2.00
N VAL A 66 -17.48 -8.23 3.00
CA VAL A 66 -18.05 -9.45 3.58
C VAL A 66 -18.92 -10.19 2.54
N GLY A 67 -18.72 -11.50 2.42
CA GLY A 67 -19.36 -12.36 1.44
C GLY A 67 -18.86 -12.20 0.00
N SER A 68 -17.78 -11.44 -0.23
CA SER A 68 -17.22 -11.26 -1.59
C SER A 68 -16.16 -12.29 -1.96
N VAL A 69 -15.64 -13.05 -0.99
CA VAL A 69 -14.55 -13.99 -1.23
C VAL A 69 -15.10 -15.23 -1.91
N SER A 70 -14.73 -15.41 -3.18
CA SER A 70 -15.04 -16.59 -3.98
C SER A 70 -13.74 -17.34 -4.28
N ARG A 71 -13.73 -18.63 -3.97
CA ARG A 71 -12.60 -19.53 -4.23
C ARG A 71 -13.02 -20.52 -5.30
N ASP A 72 -12.15 -20.76 -6.27
CA ASP A 72 -12.33 -21.83 -7.23
C ASP A 72 -12.13 -23.20 -6.54
N ASN A 73 -12.89 -24.22 -6.96
CA ASN A 73 -12.76 -25.58 -6.43
C ASN A 73 -11.68 -26.38 -7.18
N GLU A 74 -11.34 -25.98 -8.41
CA GLU A 74 -10.39 -26.69 -9.28
C GLU A 74 -8.99 -26.08 -9.26
N SER A 75 -8.86 -24.81 -8.86
CA SER A 75 -7.58 -24.09 -8.83
C SER A 75 -7.38 -23.26 -7.55
N LEU A 76 -6.18 -22.72 -7.35
CA LEU A 76 -5.86 -21.81 -6.24
C LEU A 76 -6.33 -20.37 -6.49
N ARG A 77 -7.28 -20.17 -7.40
CA ARG A 77 -7.77 -18.84 -7.75
C ARG A 77 -8.78 -18.39 -6.72
N VAL A 78 -8.56 -17.18 -6.23
CA VAL A 78 -9.46 -16.50 -5.31
C VAL A 78 -9.76 -15.12 -5.87
N SER A 79 -11.04 -14.76 -5.87
CA SER A 79 -11.49 -13.41 -6.17
C SER A 79 -12.18 -12.82 -4.96
N PHE A 80 -11.92 -11.55 -4.67
CA PHE A 80 -12.59 -10.82 -3.60
C PHE A 80 -12.68 -9.33 -3.92
N ASP A 81 -13.68 -8.65 -3.36
CA ASP A 81 -13.87 -7.22 -3.58
C ASP A 81 -13.24 -6.42 -2.44
N LEU A 82 -12.45 -5.41 -2.81
CA LEU A 82 -11.95 -4.38 -1.91
C LEU A 82 -12.78 -3.12 -2.00
N LYS A 83 -13.07 -2.54 -0.85
CA LYS A 83 -13.78 -1.27 -0.73
C LYS A 83 -13.16 -0.41 0.35
N ASP A 84 -13.18 0.90 0.10
CA ASP A 84 -12.90 1.92 1.11
C ASP A 84 -14.21 2.71 1.34
N VAL A 85 -14.22 4.03 1.17
CA VAL A 85 -15.45 4.85 1.24
C VAL A 85 -16.25 4.77 -0.07
N GLY A 86 -15.56 4.62 -1.21
CA GLY A 86 -16.12 4.73 -2.55
C GLY A 86 -16.47 3.40 -3.23
N PRO A 87 -16.21 3.28 -4.56
CA PRO A 87 -16.55 2.09 -5.34
C PRO A 87 -15.72 0.88 -4.91
N LYS A 88 -16.22 -0.30 -5.28
CA LYS A 88 -15.53 -1.57 -5.06
C LYS A 88 -14.59 -1.88 -6.22
N VAL A 89 -13.47 -2.52 -5.91
CA VAL A 89 -12.46 -2.99 -6.87
C VAL A 89 -12.25 -4.48 -6.64
N THR A 90 -12.29 -5.27 -7.70
CA THR A 90 -12.15 -6.72 -7.63
C THR A 90 -10.68 -7.11 -7.75
N ILE A 91 -10.22 -7.94 -6.82
CA ILE A 91 -8.88 -8.51 -6.81
C ILE A 91 -8.98 -9.97 -7.26
N LEU A 92 -8.16 -10.33 -8.24
CA LEU A 92 -7.94 -11.71 -8.68
C LEU A 92 -6.58 -12.14 -8.18
N TYR A 93 -6.51 -13.24 -7.43
CA TYR A 93 -5.28 -13.75 -6.85
C TYR A 93 -5.18 -15.25 -7.14
N ASP A 94 -4.01 -15.70 -7.59
CA ASP A 94 -3.73 -17.12 -7.86
C ASP A 94 -2.68 -17.60 -6.86
N GLY A 95 -3.13 -18.19 -5.75
CA GLY A 95 -2.24 -18.59 -4.66
C GLY A 95 -2.96 -18.79 -3.32
N ILE A 96 -2.15 -19.06 -2.30
CA ILE A 96 -2.64 -19.24 -0.93
C ILE A 96 -2.73 -17.86 -0.28
N LEU A 97 -3.91 -17.52 0.23
CA LEU A 97 -4.10 -16.30 1.03
C LEU A 97 -3.42 -16.47 2.40
N PRO A 98 -2.83 -15.41 2.97
CA PRO A 98 -2.23 -15.48 4.29
C PRO A 98 -3.28 -15.84 5.35
N ASP A 99 -2.87 -16.52 6.42
CA ASP A 99 -3.78 -17.00 7.48
C ASP A 99 -4.56 -15.88 8.18
N LEU A 100 -4.00 -14.66 8.18
CA LEU A 100 -4.62 -13.47 8.73
C LEU A 100 -5.64 -12.80 7.80
N PHE A 101 -5.80 -13.29 6.57
CA PHE A 101 -6.81 -12.76 5.66
C PHE A 101 -8.21 -13.08 6.17
N ARG A 102 -9.02 -12.05 6.41
CA ARG A 102 -10.45 -12.19 6.74
C ARG A 102 -11.28 -11.13 6.05
N GLU A 103 -12.53 -11.47 5.81
CA GLU A 103 -13.54 -10.51 5.39
C GLU A 103 -13.76 -9.43 6.45
N GLY A 104 -14.00 -8.19 6.04
CA GLY A 104 -14.17 -7.05 6.94
C GLY A 104 -12.87 -6.50 7.54
N GLN A 105 -11.70 -7.04 7.17
CA GLN A 105 -10.40 -6.50 7.57
C GLN A 105 -9.74 -5.70 6.44
N GLY A 106 -8.86 -4.79 6.84
CA GLY A 106 -8.01 -4.03 5.92
C GLY A 106 -6.84 -4.87 5.44
N ILE A 107 -6.64 -4.90 4.12
CA ILE A 107 -5.52 -5.59 3.48
C ILE A 107 -4.85 -4.69 2.45
N VAL A 108 -3.64 -5.07 2.05
CA VAL A 108 -2.95 -4.48 0.91
C VAL A 108 -2.68 -5.58 -0.10
N ALA A 109 -3.11 -5.39 -1.35
CA ALA A 109 -2.80 -6.29 -2.46
C ALA A 109 -1.82 -5.59 -3.42
N GLN A 110 -0.85 -6.34 -3.92
CA GLN A 110 0.07 -5.87 -4.94
C GLN A 110 -0.17 -6.65 -6.24
N GLY A 111 -0.30 -5.93 -7.34
CA GLY A 111 -0.74 -6.51 -8.61
C GLY A 111 -0.56 -5.63 -9.82
N VAL A 112 -1.09 -6.11 -10.94
CA VAL A 112 -1.17 -5.39 -12.21
C VAL A 112 -2.62 -5.00 -12.47
N LEU A 113 -2.84 -3.75 -12.87
CA LEU A 113 -4.16 -3.30 -13.27
C LEU A 113 -4.56 -3.98 -14.59
N LYS A 114 -5.59 -4.83 -14.57
CA LYS A 114 -6.09 -5.53 -15.75
C LYS A 114 -7.18 -4.74 -16.46
N ASP A 115 -8.08 -4.16 -15.67
CA ASP A 115 -9.19 -3.34 -16.13
C ASP A 115 -9.42 -2.18 -15.15
N ALA A 116 -10.31 -1.24 -15.48
CA ALA A 116 -10.58 -0.05 -14.66
C ALA A 116 -10.91 -0.33 -13.17
N THR A 117 -11.41 -1.52 -12.86
CA THR A 117 -11.80 -1.94 -11.50
C THR A 117 -11.30 -3.35 -11.15
N THR A 118 -10.39 -3.92 -11.93
CA THR A 118 -9.93 -5.30 -11.73
C THR A 118 -8.41 -5.36 -11.71
N ILE A 119 -7.86 -5.94 -10.66
CA ILE A 119 -6.43 -6.07 -10.45
C ILE A 119 -6.08 -7.55 -10.35
N GLU A 120 -5.07 -7.95 -11.09
CA GLU A 120 -4.45 -9.27 -10.97
C GLU A 120 -3.31 -9.17 -9.97
N ALA A 121 -3.58 -9.61 -8.74
CA ALA A 121 -2.64 -9.59 -7.63
C ALA A 121 -1.70 -10.79 -7.70
N PHE A 122 -0.42 -10.54 -7.41
CA PHE A 122 0.58 -11.58 -7.20
C PHE A 122 0.97 -11.71 -5.72
N GLU A 123 0.59 -10.74 -4.88
CA GLU A 123 0.85 -10.77 -3.44
C GLU A 123 -0.30 -10.09 -2.67
N VAL A 124 -0.69 -10.70 -1.55
CA VAL A 124 -1.70 -10.17 -0.64
C VAL A 124 -1.13 -10.13 0.77
N LEU A 125 -1.10 -8.94 1.35
CA LEU A 125 -0.62 -8.67 2.70
C LEU A 125 -1.82 -8.35 3.59
N ALA A 126 -2.09 -9.23 4.55
CA ALA A 126 -3.03 -8.95 5.62
C ALA A 126 -2.31 -8.24 6.77
N LYS A 127 -2.99 -7.31 7.43
CA LYS A 127 -2.42 -6.62 8.59
C LYS A 127 -2.17 -7.64 9.72
N HIS A 128 -0.97 -7.63 10.29
CA HIS A 128 -0.69 -8.28 11.58
C HIS A 128 -1.21 -7.36 12.69
N ASP A 129 -2.30 -7.75 13.35
CA ASP A 129 -2.70 -7.14 14.62
C ASP A 129 -1.89 -7.81 15.73
N GLU A 130 -0.60 -7.47 15.81
CA GLU A 130 0.23 -7.84 16.95
C GLU A 130 0.41 -6.61 17.86
N GLU A 131 -0.55 -6.40 18.75
CA GLU A 131 -0.23 -5.78 20.04
C GLU A 131 0.60 -6.84 20.81
N TYR A 132 1.90 -6.92 20.50
CA TYR A 132 2.82 -7.87 21.13
C TYR A 132 2.94 -7.55 22.62
N MET A 133 2.38 -8.40 23.47
CA MET A 133 2.68 -8.42 24.90
C MET A 133 3.76 -9.47 25.18
N PRO A 134 5.00 -9.07 25.50
CA PRO A 134 6.06 -10.00 25.89
C PRO A 134 5.62 -10.82 27.11
N SER A 135 6.05 -12.08 27.17
CA SER A 135 5.77 -12.98 28.30
C SER A 135 6.24 -12.40 29.65
N GLU A 136 7.33 -11.62 29.64
CA GLU A 136 7.82 -10.89 30.81
C GLU A 136 6.79 -9.91 31.36
N VAL A 137 6.05 -9.21 30.48
CA VAL A 137 4.99 -8.26 30.83
C VAL A 137 3.74 -9.01 31.29
N ALA A 138 3.38 -10.12 30.64
CA ALA A 138 2.24 -10.95 31.06
C ALA A 138 2.48 -11.62 32.44
N GLU A 139 3.71 -12.03 32.74
CA GLU A 139 4.09 -12.59 34.05
C GLU A 139 4.18 -11.52 35.14
N ALA A 140 4.73 -10.34 34.84
CA ALA A 140 4.75 -9.20 35.77
C ALA A 140 3.34 -8.72 36.11
N MET A 141 2.43 -8.74 35.13
CA MET A 141 1.01 -8.39 35.28
C MET A 141 0.22 -9.46 36.06
N LYS A 142 0.61 -10.75 36.00
CA LYS A 142 0.00 -11.83 36.79
C LYS A 142 0.52 -11.91 38.23
N LYS A 143 1.79 -11.58 38.47
CA LYS A 143 2.39 -11.57 39.82
C LYS A 143 1.94 -10.38 40.67
N THR A 144 1.45 -9.31 40.04
CA THR A 144 1.14 -8.04 40.71
C THR A 144 -0.29 -7.56 40.44
N HIS A 145 -1.27 -8.46 40.47
CA HIS A 145 -2.69 -8.08 40.42
C HIS A 145 -3.33 -8.14 41.81
N GLU A 146 -2.86 -7.27 42.71
CA GLU A 146 -3.83 -6.64 43.62
C GLU A 146 -4.42 -5.46 42.85
N PRO A 147 -5.74 -5.40 42.60
CA PRO A 147 -6.34 -4.21 42.02
C PRO A 147 -5.98 -3.03 42.92
N LEU A 148 -5.42 -1.95 42.36
CA LEU A 148 -5.07 -0.75 43.12
C LEU A 148 -6.32 -0.29 43.89
N GLN A 149 -6.30 -0.48 45.21
CA GLN A 149 -7.39 -0.07 46.07
C GLN A 149 -7.20 1.40 46.40
N TYR A 150 -7.89 2.26 45.65
CA TYR A 150 -7.98 3.67 45.99
C TYR A 150 -8.93 3.84 47.18
N THR A 151 -8.51 4.57 48.22
CA THR A 151 -9.41 4.97 49.31
C THR A 151 -10.48 5.93 48.77
N THR A 152 -11.63 6.00 49.43
CA THR A 152 -12.74 6.89 49.03
C THR A 152 -12.30 8.35 48.88
N GLU A 153 -11.38 8.83 49.73
CA GLU A 153 -10.77 10.16 49.66
C GLU A 153 -9.93 10.39 48.39
N GLN A 154 -9.27 9.35 47.87
CA GLN A 154 -8.50 9.42 46.63
C GLN A 154 -9.39 9.37 45.38
N LYS A 155 -10.57 8.75 45.49
CA LYS A 155 -11.55 8.66 44.39
C LYS A 155 -12.40 9.93 44.25
N GLU A 156 -12.65 10.64 45.34
CA GLU A 156 -13.48 11.85 45.34
C GLU A 156 -12.73 13.10 44.87
N GLY A 157 -11.40 13.03 44.76
CA GLY A 157 -10.59 14.18 44.39
C GLY A 157 -10.61 15.22 45.51
N SER A 158 -9.48 15.89 45.71
CA SER A 158 -9.38 17.02 46.62
C SER A 158 -10.34 18.13 46.17
N VAL A 159 -11.55 18.15 46.72
CA VAL A 159 -12.40 19.33 46.75
C VAL A 159 -11.88 20.20 47.91
N GLN A 160 -10.93 21.07 47.57
CA GLN A 160 -10.77 22.37 48.23
C GLN A 160 -11.20 23.45 47.26
#